data_AF-A0A2N5ZFC0-F1
#
_entry.id   AF-A0A2N5ZFC0-F1
#
_cell.length_a   1.000
_cell.length_b   1.000
_cell.length_c   1.000
_cell.angle_alpha   90.00
_cell.angle_beta   90.00
_cell.angle_gamma   90.00
#
_symmetry.space_group_name_H-M   'P 1'
#
loop_
_entity.id
_entity.type
_entity.pdbx_description
1 polymer ?
#
loop_
_entity_poly.entity_id
_entity_poly.type
_entity_poly.pdbx_seq_one_letter_code
_entity_poly.pdbx_strand_id
1 'polypeptide(L)'
;MDFQFLVIDSLSCFITFENANLTDMKPNDILRAQMLAIVDNQIASNDPPATEQTLNRLQKEGWSESEAKELIAQCVAYEMYGIMNNQEEFNQNRFIQNLKNLPSEPEA
;
A
#
# COMPACT_ATOMS: atom_id res chain seq x y z
N MET A 1 8.89 -15.94 -2.23
CA MET A 1 9.66 -14.70 -1.99
C MET A 1 9.09 -14.09 -0.73
N ASP A 2 9.93 -13.64 0.19
CA ASP A 2 9.45 -13.01 1.42
C ASP A 2 8.81 -11.67 1.11
N PHE A 3 7.60 -11.50 1.60
CA PHE A 3 6.78 -10.31 1.41
C PHE A 3 7.47 -9.03 1.91
N GLN A 4 8.26 -9.18 2.98
CA GLN A 4 9.10 -8.14 3.55
C GLN A 4 10.20 -7.67 2.59
N PHE A 5 10.71 -8.58 1.74
CA PHE A 5 11.75 -8.27 0.76
C PHE A 5 11.19 -7.49 -0.44
N LEU A 6 9.94 -7.77 -0.85
CA LEU A 6 9.27 -7.03 -1.93
C LEU A 6 9.03 -5.56 -1.56
N VAL A 7 8.61 -5.30 -0.31
CA VAL A 7 8.41 -3.93 0.19
C VAL A 7 9.74 -3.17 0.26
N ILE A 8 10.81 -3.80 0.74
CA ILE A 8 12.11 -3.14 0.94
C ILE A 8 12.90 -2.97 -0.38
N ASP A 9 12.93 -3.96 -1.27
CA ASP A 9 13.63 -3.85 -2.56
C ASP A 9 12.92 -2.90 -3.53
N SER A 10 11.58 -2.87 -3.50
CA SER A 10 10.81 -1.86 -4.22
C SER A 10 11.15 -0.46 -3.71
N LEU A 11 11.23 -0.24 -2.39
CA LEU A 11 11.58 1.05 -1.81
C LEU A 11 13.03 1.46 -2.17
N SER A 12 13.99 0.54 -2.14
CA SER A 12 15.40 0.80 -2.48
C SER A 12 15.58 1.27 -3.94
N CYS A 13 14.94 0.57 -4.89
CA CYS A 13 15.03 0.89 -6.30
C CYS A 13 14.30 2.21 -6.64
N PHE A 14 13.17 2.49 -5.96
CA PHE A 14 12.37 3.70 -6.18
C PHE A 14 12.99 4.97 -5.57
N ILE A 15 13.54 4.89 -4.35
CA ILE A 15 14.22 6.02 -3.67
C ILE A 15 15.35 6.59 -4.53
N THR A 16 16.05 5.75 -5.30
CA THR A 16 17.18 6.19 -6.12
C THR A 16 16.74 6.92 -7.40
N PHE A 17 15.58 6.58 -7.98
CA PHE A 17 15.07 7.17 -9.22
C PHE A 17 14.28 8.48 -8.98
N GLU A 18 13.61 8.61 -7.84
CA GLU A 18 12.70 9.73 -7.54
C GLU A 18 13.41 11.02 -7.10
N ASN A 19 14.65 10.93 -6.57
CA ASN A 19 15.43 12.05 -6.04
C ASN A 19 15.66 13.23 -7.02
N ALA A 20 15.48 13.02 -8.33
CA ALA A 20 15.66 14.07 -9.34
C ALA A 20 14.40 14.96 -9.57
N ASN A 21 13.21 14.54 -9.15
CA ASN A 21 11.93 15.27 -9.39
C ASN A 21 11.20 15.70 -8.10
N LEU A 22 11.74 15.34 -6.93
CA LEU A 22 11.09 15.54 -5.61
C LEU A 22 11.18 16.97 -5.04
N THR A 23 11.85 17.91 -5.70
CA THR A 23 12.14 19.23 -5.11
C THR A 23 10.93 20.17 -5.00
N ASP A 24 9.83 19.90 -5.71
CA ASP A 24 8.63 20.75 -5.75
C ASP A 24 7.35 20.09 -5.20
N MET A 25 7.38 18.80 -4.82
CA MET A 25 6.21 18.09 -4.30
C MET A 25 6.10 18.23 -2.77
N LYS A 26 4.86 18.30 -2.27
CA LYS A 26 4.64 18.32 -0.82
C LYS A 26 4.93 16.93 -0.23
N PRO A 27 5.51 16.83 0.97
CA PRO A 27 5.80 15.54 1.62
C PRO A 27 4.62 14.55 1.65
N ASN A 28 3.40 15.05 1.88
CA ASN A 28 2.22 14.19 1.91
C ASN A 28 1.86 13.59 0.54
N ASP A 29 2.10 14.34 -0.54
CA ASP A 29 1.82 13.87 -1.90
C ASP A 29 2.82 12.77 -2.29
N ILE A 30 4.06 12.88 -1.83
CA ILE A 30 5.12 11.88 -2.00
C ILE A 30 4.76 10.59 -1.28
N LEU A 31 4.37 10.69 0.01
CA LEU A 31 3.95 9.53 0.78
C LEU A 31 2.76 8.84 0.15
N ARG A 32 1.75 9.59 -0.31
CA ARG A 32 0.59 9.03 -1.02
C ARG A 32 1.02 8.28 -2.28
N ALA A 33 1.87 8.88 -3.11
CA ALA A 33 2.37 8.24 -4.33
C ALA A 33 3.13 6.95 -4.03
N GLN A 34 3.93 6.91 -2.96
CA GLN A 34 4.66 5.72 -2.54
C GLN A 34 3.71 4.59 -2.09
N MET A 35 2.66 4.91 -1.32
CA MET A 35 1.68 3.90 -0.89
C MET A 35 0.92 3.32 -2.10
N LEU A 36 0.54 4.17 -3.06
CA LEU A 36 -0.08 3.72 -4.31
C LEU A 36 0.86 2.84 -5.14
N ALA A 37 2.14 3.20 -5.24
CA ALA A 37 3.13 2.40 -5.96
C ALA A 37 3.30 1.00 -5.34
N ILE A 38 3.27 0.90 -4.01
CA ILE A 38 3.27 -0.40 -3.31
C ILE A 38 2.03 -1.21 -3.70
N VAL A 39 0.84 -0.60 -3.71
CA VAL A 39 -0.41 -1.26 -4.11
C VAL A 39 -0.33 -1.76 -5.55
N ASP A 40 0.14 -0.93 -6.48
CA ASP A 40 0.30 -1.32 -7.89
C ASP A 40 1.27 -2.49 -8.03
N ASN A 41 2.38 -2.48 -7.28
CA ASN A 41 3.33 -3.57 -7.27
C ASN A 41 2.73 -4.86 -6.71
N GLN A 42 1.97 -4.80 -5.60
CA GLN A 42 1.29 -5.97 -5.03
C GLN A 42 0.27 -6.58 -6.00
N ILE A 43 -0.45 -5.74 -6.77
CA ILE A 43 -1.39 -6.20 -7.80
C ILE A 43 -0.63 -6.84 -8.96
N ALA A 44 0.44 -6.19 -9.45
CA ALA A 44 1.24 -6.71 -10.55
C ALA A 44 1.95 -8.03 -10.20
N SER A 45 2.40 -8.18 -8.96
CA SER A 45 3.01 -9.42 -8.45
C SER A 45 1.99 -10.46 -7.98
N ASN A 46 0.71 -10.07 -7.86
CA ASN A 46 -0.34 -10.86 -7.20
C ASN A 46 0.08 -11.38 -5.82
N ASP A 47 0.80 -10.53 -5.07
CA ASP A 47 1.36 -10.85 -3.76
C ASP A 47 1.17 -9.64 -2.81
N PRO A 48 0.15 -9.65 -1.94
CA PRO A 48 -0.73 -10.77 -1.66
C PRO A 48 -1.87 -10.81 -2.68
N PRO A 49 -2.42 -12.00 -2.99
CA PRO A 49 -3.61 -12.07 -3.84
C PRO A 49 -4.83 -11.36 -3.24
N ALA A 50 -4.83 -11.16 -1.92
CA ALA A 50 -5.86 -10.41 -1.22
C ALA A 50 -5.98 -8.94 -1.69
N THR A 51 -4.90 -8.31 -2.15
CA THR A 51 -4.92 -6.93 -2.64
C THR A 51 -5.73 -6.83 -3.93
N GLU A 52 -5.41 -7.67 -4.93
CA GLU A 52 -6.16 -7.71 -6.20
C GLU A 52 -7.62 -8.15 -5.99
N GLN A 53 -7.87 -9.12 -5.11
CA GLN A 53 -9.23 -9.54 -4.75
C GLN A 53 -10.05 -8.39 -4.15
N THR A 54 -9.41 -7.56 -3.32
CA THR A 54 -10.05 -6.41 -2.69
C THR A 54 -10.34 -5.31 -3.69
N LEU A 55 -9.40 -5.02 -4.61
CA LEU A 55 -9.63 -4.08 -5.70
C LEU A 55 -10.84 -4.49 -6.54
N ASN A 56 -10.88 -5.75 -6.98
CA ASN A 56 -11.99 -6.31 -7.75
C ASN A 56 -13.32 -6.26 -6.99
N ARG A 57 -13.30 -6.49 -5.67
CA ARG A 57 -14.49 -6.37 -4.81
C ARG A 57 -15.01 -4.93 -4.77
N LEU A 58 -14.15 -3.96 -4.48
CA LEU A 58 -14.52 -2.55 -4.39
C LEU A 58 -15.03 -2.01 -5.72
N GLN A 59 -14.42 -2.40 -6.84
CA GLN A 59 -14.94 -2.02 -8.16
C GLN A 59 -16.35 -2.57 -8.43
N LYS A 60 -16.66 -3.80 -7.99
CA LYS A 60 -18.01 -4.37 -8.07
C LYS A 60 -19.00 -3.67 -7.15
N GLU A 61 -18.54 -3.12 -6.03
CA GLU A 61 -19.34 -2.30 -5.11
C GLU A 61 -19.59 -0.87 -5.64
N GLY A 62 -18.91 -0.46 -6.72
CA GLY A 62 -19.16 0.79 -7.44
C GLY A 62 -18.06 1.84 -7.31
N TRP A 63 -16.96 1.53 -6.63
CA TRP A 63 -15.80 2.43 -6.54
C TRP A 63 -15.02 2.45 -7.84
N SER A 64 -14.48 3.62 -8.22
CA SER A 64 -13.51 3.66 -9.33
C SER A 64 -12.23 2.93 -8.95
N GLU A 65 -11.46 2.49 -9.95
CA GLU A 65 -10.16 1.83 -9.70
C GLU A 65 -9.23 2.71 -8.85
N SER A 66 -9.18 4.01 -9.15
CA SER A 66 -8.36 4.97 -8.41
C SER A 66 -8.82 5.08 -6.97
N GLU A 67 -10.12 5.24 -6.70
CA GLU A 67 -10.64 5.33 -5.32
C GLU A 67 -10.40 4.04 -4.55
N ALA A 68 -10.60 2.88 -5.19
CA ALA A 68 -10.34 1.59 -4.55
C ALA A 68 -8.86 1.41 -4.20
N LYS A 69 -7.93 1.81 -5.08
CA LYS A 69 -6.49 1.80 -4.79
C LYS A 69 -6.12 2.74 -3.65
N GLU A 70 -6.76 3.91 -3.55
CA GLU A 70 -6.57 4.84 -2.43
C GLU A 70 -7.06 4.25 -1.09
N LEU A 71 -8.19 3.54 -1.09
CA LEU A 71 -8.67 2.82 0.10
C LEU A 71 -7.67 1.72 0.53
N ILE A 72 -7.15 0.95 -0.42
CA ILE A 72 -6.14 -0.08 -0.15
C ILE A 72 -4.82 0.56 0.35
N ALA A 73 -4.42 1.69 -0.23
CA ALA A 73 -3.22 2.42 0.17
C ALA A 73 -3.28 2.88 1.63
N GLN A 74 -4.46 3.15 2.19
CA GLN A 74 -4.61 3.44 3.63
C GLN A 74 -4.25 2.22 4.49
N CYS A 75 -4.62 1.01 4.08
CA CYS A 75 -4.21 -0.21 4.77
C CYS A 75 -2.69 -0.41 4.74
N VAL A 76 -2.05 -0.10 3.60
CA VAL A 76 -0.58 -0.15 3.48
C VAL A 76 0.06 0.91 4.38
N ALA A 77 -0.46 2.14 4.38
CA ALA A 77 0.04 3.22 5.22
C ALA A 77 -0.04 2.89 6.72
N TYR A 78 -1.10 2.22 7.16
CA TYR A 78 -1.25 1.74 8.54
C TYR A 78 -0.12 0.78 8.94
N GLU A 79 0.18 -0.22 8.10
CA GLU A 79 1.27 -1.16 8.36
C GLU A 79 2.64 -0.48 8.33
N MET A 80 2.87 0.40 7.34
CA MET A 80 4.11 1.18 7.24
C MET A 80 4.32 2.07 8.47
N TYR A 81 3.26 2.68 9.00
CA TYR A 81 3.32 3.44 10.24
C TYR A 81 3.77 2.57 11.41
N GLY A 82 3.19 1.39 11.59
CA GLY A 82 3.60 0.45 12.66
C GLY A 82 5.08 0.05 12.54
N ILE A 83 5.53 -0.26 11.33
CA ILE A 83 6.93 -0.64 11.08
C ILE A 83 7.88 0.53 11.39
N MET A 84 7.58 1.73 10.89
CA MET A 84 8.46 2.89 11.01
C MET A 84 8.47 3.50 12.40
N ASN A 85 7.30 3.61 13.05
CA ASN A 85 7.15 4.37 14.28
C ASN A 85 7.18 3.47 15.53
N ASN A 86 6.69 2.23 15.41
CA ASN A 86 6.58 1.30 16.54
C ASN A 86 7.60 0.15 16.46
N GLN A 87 8.44 0.11 15.41
CA GLN A 87 9.39 -0.98 15.15
C GLN A 87 8.72 -2.36 15.09
N GLU A 88 7.46 -2.39 14.63
CA GLU A 88 6.72 -3.63 14.42
C GLU A 88 7.22 -4.36 13.17
N GLU A 89 7.03 -5.67 13.14
CA GLU A 89 7.11 -6.42 11.89
C GLU A 89 5.80 -6.26 11.11
N PHE A 90 5.88 -6.39 9.78
CA PHE A 90 4.69 -6.39 8.93
C PHE A 90 3.74 -7.51 9.35
N ASN A 91 2.49 -7.17 9.67
CA ASN A 91 1.51 -8.15 10.10
C ASN A 91 0.54 -8.46 8.96
N GLN A 92 0.85 -9.51 8.19
CA GLN A 92 0.03 -9.91 7.04
C GLN A 92 -1.42 -10.23 7.42
N ASN A 93 -1.67 -10.83 8.59
CA ASN A 93 -3.03 -11.13 9.01
C ASN A 93 -3.82 -9.85 9.29
N ARG A 94 -3.23 -8.89 9.99
CA ARG A 94 -3.81 -7.57 10.28
C ARG A 94 -4.12 -6.82 8.98
N PHE A 95 -3.16 -6.79 8.06
CA PHE A 95 -3.34 -6.20 6.73
C PHE A 95 -4.54 -6.81 6.00
N ILE A 96 -4.65 -8.14 5.94
CA ILE A 96 -5.76 -8.84 5.27
C ILE A 96 -7.11 -8.55 5.96
N GLN A 97 -7.15 -8.40 7.29
CA GLN A 97 -8.38 -8.00 7.98
C GLN A 97 -8.81 -6.59 7.60
N ASN A 98 -7.87 -5.64 7.58
CA ASN A 98 -8.14 -4.27 7.16
C ASN A 98 -8.65 -4.21 5.71
N LEU A 99 -8.06 -4.99 4.78
CA LEU A 99 -8.55 -5.08 3.39
C LEU A 99 -9.99 -5.58 3.28
N LYS A 100 -10.40 -6.52 4.14
CA LYS A 100 -11.78 -7.04 4.17
C LYS A 100 -12.77 -6.01 4.73
N ASN A 101 -12.31 -5.15 5.63
CA ASN A 101 -13.13 -4.14 6.27
C ASN A 101 -13.34 -2.88 5.42
N LEU A 102 -12.55 -2.68 4.36
CA LEU A 102 -12.75 -1.58 3.43
C LEU A 102 -14.19 -1.57 2.88
N PRO A 103 -14.83 -0.39 2.78
CA PRO A 103 -14.22 0.95 2.80
C PRO A 103 -14.06 1.61 4.18
N SER A 104 -14.30 0.91 5.30
CA SER A 104 -14.05 1.46 6.64
C SER A 104 -12.56 1.71 6.89
N GLU A 105 -12.26 2.69 7.74
CA GLU A 105 -10.87 3.04 8.09
C GLU A 105 -10.13 1.84 8.74
N PRO A 106 -8.81 1.68 8.51
CA PRO A 106 -8.01 0.65 9.16
C PRO A 106 -7.84 0.93 10.66
N GLU A 107 -8.25 -0.01 11.51
CA GLU A 107 -8.20 0.15 12.98
C GLU A 107 -7.52 -1.03 13.71
N ALA A 108 -7.20 -2.12 12.99
CA ALA A 108 -6.89 -3.43 13.58
C ALA A 108 -5.68 -3.47 14.54
#